data_AF-A0A4S0K720-F1
#
_entry.id   AF-A0A4S0K720-F1
#
_cell.length_a   1.000
_cell.length_b   1.000
_cell.length_c   1.000
_cell.angle_alpha   90.00
_cell.angle_beta   90.00
_cell.angle_gamma   90.00
#
_symmetry.space_group_name_H-M   'P 1'
#
loop_
_entity.id
_entity.type
_entity.pdbx_description
1 polymer ?
#
loop_
_entity_poly.entity_id
_entity_poly.type
_entity_poly.pdbx_seq_one_letter_code
_entity_poly.pdbx_strand_id
1 'polypeptide(L)' 'MPFKDKDLLPGQCGDEHLLGALRIMARQYRGGSAKSAEKLVELTLETAIEEYGRRPADMSLFRWLRAIMQRHLN' A
#
# COMPACT_ATOMS: atom_id res chain seq x y z
N MET A 1 -16.33 6.43 1.31
CA MET A 1 -15.98 7.38 2.38
C MET A 1 -14.49 7.70 2.29
N PRO A 2 -14.06 8.98 2.29
CA PRO A 2 -12.64 9.31 2.21
C PRO A 2 -12.00 9.17 3.60
N PHE A 3 -10.95 8.36 3.72
CA PHE A 3 -10.11 8.31 4.92
C PHE A 3 -9.45 9.69 5.09
N LYS A 4 -9.70 10.35 6.22
CA LYS A 4 -9.09 11.64 6.57
C LYS A 4 -7.78 11.37 7.32
N ASP A 5 -6.72 12.06 6.93
CA ASP A 5 -5.37 12.02 7.54
C ASP A 5 -5.29 12.44 9.04
N LYS A 6 -6.43 12.54 9.75
CA LYS A 6 -6.51 13.09 11.12
C LYS A 6 -6.66 12.04 12.21
N ASP A 7 -6.80 10.77 11.86
CA ASP A 7 -6.97 9.66 12.81
C ASP A 7 -5.65 8.94 13.16
N LEU A 8 -4.50 9.44 12.70
CA LEU A 8 -3.18 8.90 13.03
C LEU A 8 -2.65 9.54 14.32
N LEU A 9 -2.81 8.83 15.44
CA LEU A 9 -2.21 9.19 16.72
C LEU A 9 -0.66 9.13 16.63
N PRO A 10 0.05 10.09 17.25
CA PRO A 10 1.51 10.16 17.23
C PRO A 10 2.09 9.05 18.12
N GLY A 11 2.46 7.93 17.51
CA GLY A 11 2.95 6.72 18.17
C GLY A 11 2.81 5.44 17.35
N GLN A 12 2.04 5.47 16.23
CA GLN A 12 1.79 4.34 15.34
C GLN A 12 2.66 4.34 14.06
N CYS A 13 3.89 4.83 14.16
CA CYS A 13 4.84 4.83 13.03
C CYS A 13 5.60 3.50 12.97
N GLY A 14 4.88 2.39 12.86
CA GLY A 14 5.40 1.04 12.72
C GLY A 14 4.86 0.38 11.44
N ASP A 15 5.69 -0.44 10.80
CA ASP A 15 5.43 -1.11 9.52
C ASP A 15 4.08 -1.87 9.45
N GLU A 16 3.53 -2.27 10.61
CA GLU A 16 2.21 -2.91 10.71
C GLU A 16 1.06 -2.01 10.23
N HIS A 17 1.14 -0.70 10.45
CA HIS A 17 0.13 0.25 9.97
C HIS A 17 0.17 0.43 8.46
N LEU A 18 1.38 0.35 7.87
CA LEU A 18 1.58 0.44 6.43
C LEU A 18 0.96 -0.77 5.72
N LEU A 19 1.28 -1.99 6.20
CA LEU A 19 0.72 -3.23 5.66
C LEU A 19 -0.80 -3.29 5.86
N GLY A 20 -1.31 -2.86 7.01
CA GLY A 20 -2.74 -2.75 7.27
C GLY A 20 -3.45 -1.84 6.26
N ALA A 21 -2.92 -0.64 6.03
CA ALA A 21 -3.47 0.31 5.07
C ALA A 21 -3.43 -0.24 3.62
N LEU A 22 -2.33 -0.89 3.24
CA LEU A 22 -2.20 -1.53 1.92
C LEU A 22 -3.21 -2.66 1.72
N ARG A 23 -3.42 -3.52 2.73
CA ARG A 23 -4.44 -4.59 2.69
C ARG A 23 -5.85 -4.03 2.55
N ILE A 24 -6.18 -2.95 3.25
CA ILE A 24 -7.49 -2.28 3.12
C ILE A 24 -7.69 -1.77 1.69
N MET A 25 -6.71 -1.09 1.11
CA MET A 25 -6.78 -0.63 -0.30
C MET A 25 -6.87 -1.79 -1.29
N ALA A 26 -6.05 -2.82 -1.11
CA ALA A 26 -6.05 -3.99 -1.99
C ALA A 26 -7.40 -4.73 -1.98
N ARG A 27 -8.07 -4.80 -0.81
CA ARG A 27 -9.44 -5.32 -0.71
C ARG A 27 -10.43 -4.48 -1.49
N GLN A 28 -10.33 -3.15 -1.42
CA GLN A 28 -11.19 -2.26 -2.21
C GLN A 28 -10.99 -2.50 -3.72
N TYR A 29 -9.75 -2.64 -4.17
CA TYR A 29 -9.44 -2.90 -5.58
C TYR A 29 -9.86 -4.28 -6.08
N ARG A 30 -9.94 -5.28 -5.19
CA ARG A 30 -10.29 -6.66 -5.55
C ARG A 30 -11.73 -7.05 -5.16
N GLY A 31 -12.62 -6.07 -5.08
CA GLY A 31 -14.05 -6.30 -4.83
C GLY A 31 -14.36 -6.94 -3.47
N GLY A 32 -13.52 -6.70 -2.46
CA GLY A 32 -13.68 -7.22 -1.11
C GLY A 32 -13.05 -8.61 -0.86
N SER A 33 -12.50 -9.28 -1.89
CA SER A 33 -11.84 -10.58 -1.73
C SER A 33 -10.55 -10.48 -0.93
N ALA A 34 -10.52 -11.11 0.26
CA ALA A 34 -9.34 -11.14 1.12
C ALA A 34 -8.14 -11.81 0.44
N LYS A 35 -8.35 -12.97 -0.20
CA LYS A 35 -7.29 -13.74 -0.90
C LYS A 35 -6.68 -12.96 -2.06
N SER A 36 -7.53 -12.32 -2.87
CA SER A 36 -7.08 -11.53 -4.02
C SER A 36 -6.37 -10.24 -3.58
N ALA A 37 -6.80 -9.65 -2.47
CA ALA A 37 -6.15 -8.50 -1.87
C ALA A 37 -4.74 -8.85 -1.35
N GLU A 38 -4.61 -10.00 -0.66
CA GLU A 38 -3.33 -10.47 -0.15
C GLU A 38 -2.32 -10.68 -1.28
N LYS A 39 -2.74 -11.35 -2.36
CA LYS A 39 -1.91 -11.53 -3.56
C LYS A 39 -1.50 -10.19 -4.19
N LEU A 40 -2.40 -9.20 -4.20
CA LEU A 40 -2.08 -7.87 -4.72
C LEU A 40 -1.07 -7.12 -3.84
N VAL A 41 -1.16 -7.28 -2.51
CA VAL A 41 -0.18 -6.71 -1.57
C VAL A 41 1.18 -7.38 -1.78
N GLU A 42 1.23 -8.71 -1.88
CA GLU A 42 2.45 -9.47 -2.13
C GLU A 42 3.15 -9.01 -3.42
N LEU A 43 2.42 -8.98 -4.55
CA LEU A 43 2.92 -8.46 -5.82
C LEU A 43 3.43 -7.02 -5.72
N THR A 44 2.76 -6.17 -4.92
CA THR A 44 3.20 -4.79 -4.72
C THR A 44 4.53 -4.73 -3.99
N LEU A 45 4.73 -5.55 -2.96
CA LEU A 45 5.95 -5.58 -2.17
C LEU A 45 7.11 -6.19 -2.96
N GLU A 46 6.88 -7.26 -3.71
CA GLU A 46 7.88 -7.85 -4.61
C GLU A 46 8.40 -6.81 -5.60
N THR A 47 7.50 -6.10 -6.29
CA THR A 47 7.92 -5.05 -7.23
C THR A 47 8.61 -3.89 -6.52
N ALA A 48 8.20 -3.56 -5.29
CA ALA A 48 8.85 -2.52 -4.51
C ALA A 48 10.29 -2.90 -4.10
N ILE A 49 10.56 -4.18 -3.82
CA ILE A 49 11.92 -4.65 -3.52
C ILE A 49 12.80 -4.49 -4.77
N GLU A 50 12.29 -4.90 -5.94
CA GLU A 50 13.00 -4.79 -7.22
C GLU A 50 13.27 -3.33 -7.62
N GLU A 51 12.31 -2.44 -7.37
CA GLU A 51 12.39 -1.03 -7.76
C GLU A 51 12.91 -0.10 -6.65
N TYR A 52 13.35 -0.62 -5.50
CA TYR A 52 13.71 0.20 -4.33
C TYR A 52 14.76 1.28 -4.67
N GLY A 53 15.75 0.92 -5.49
CA GLY A 53 16.79 1.86 -5.94
C GLY A 53 16.29 2.98 -6.87
N ARG A 54 15.06 2.89 -7.37
CA ARG A 54 14.40 3.88 -8.24
C ARG A 54 13.31 4.67 -7.52
N ARG A 55 13.12 4.46 -6.22
CA ARG A 55 12.11 5.18 -5.44
C ARG A 55 12.42 6.69 -5.46
N PRO A 56 11.46 7.56 -5.84
CA PRO A 56 11.66 9.01 -5.75
C PRO A 56 11.91 9.45 -4.30
N ALA A 57 12.95 10.27 -4.09
CA ALA A 57 13.39 10.67 -2.75
C ALA A 57 12.39 11.60 -2.03
N ASP A 58 11.56 12.31 -2.78
CA ASP A 58 10.51 13.22 -2.33
C ASP A 58 9.16 12.53 -2.10
N MET A 59 9.06 11.23 -2.41
CA MET A 59 7.82 10.47 -2.30
C MET A 59 7.77 9.62 -1.04
N SER A 60 6.66 9.72 -0.30
CA SER A 60 6.44 8.85 0.87
C SER A 60 6.33 7.39 0.45
N LEU A 61 6.82 6.47 1.31
CA LEU A 61 6.77 5.03 1.07
C LEU A 61 5.35 4.55 0.73
N PHE A 62 4.34 5.01 1.48
CA PHE A 62 2.95 4.66 1.22
C PHE A 62 2.45 5.14 -0.16
N ARG A 63 2.76 6.39 -0.55
CA ARG A 63 2.38 6.91 -1.87
C ARG A 63 3.04 6.11 -2.99
N TRP A 64 4.31 5.76 -2.81
CA TRP A 64 5.05 4.98 -3.78
C TRP A 64 4.51 3.55 -3.91
N LEU A 65 4.27 2.85 -2.80
CA LEU A 65 3.66 1.52 -2.79
C LEU A 65 2.24 1.53 -3.39
N ARG A 66 1.46 2.57 -3.12
CA ARG A 66 0.15 2.75 -3.75
C ARG A 66 0.27 2.90 -5.27
N ALA A 67 1.25 3.68 -5.76
CA ALA A 67 1.48 3.84 -7.19
C ALA A 67 1.88 2.51 -7.84
N ILE A 68 2.77 1.74 -7.20
CA ILE A 68 3.13 0.38 -7.63
C ILE A 68 1.89 -0.51 -7.72
N MET A 69 1.07 -0.53 -6.66
CA MET A 69 -0.14 -1.34 -6.58
C MET A 69 -1.13 -1.02 -7.70
N GLN A 70 -1.28 0.25 -8.08
CA GLN A 70 -2.16 0.68 -9.17
C GLN A 70 -1.73 0.15 -10.54
N ARG A 71 -0.43 -0.09 -10.77
CA ARG A 71 0.05 -0.69 -12.02
C ARG A 71 -0.45 -2.13 -12.21
N HIS A 72 -0.72 -2.84 -11.11
CA HIS A 72 -1.22 -4.22 -11.10
C HIS A 72 -2.75 -4.33 -11.24
N LEU A 73 -3.45 -3.21 -11.43
CA LEU A 73 -4.90 -3.14 -11.62
C LEU A 73 -5.32 -2.91 -13.07
N ASN A 74 -4.36 -2.57 -13.94
CA ASN A 74 -4.58 -2.37 -15.37
C ASN A 74 -4.42 -3.68 -16.14
#